data_AF-A0A8H9M6Q1-F1
#
_entry.id   AF-A0A8H9M6Q1-F1
#
_cell.length_a   1.000
_cell.length_b   1.000
_cell.length_c   1.000
_cell.angle_alpha   90.00
_cell.angle_beta   90.00
_cell.angle_gamma   90.00
#
_symmetry.space_group_name_H-M   'P 1'
#
loop_
_entity.id
_entity.type
_entity.pdbx_description
1 polymer ?
#
loop_
_entity_poly.entity_id
_entity_poly.type
_entity_poly.pdbx_seq_one_letter_code
_entity_poly.pdbx_strand_id
1 'polypeptide(L)'
;MRNGVVKNLGYLLWGVSLLINQQVYATQPGCTWQGEEVKLGDSIWVEDPVIVANSKNELKQKGYDDATIQKTIKHCDWCGFRVECVAEIALNENATQAGDIVSQVKGVMVLNRYSRDFYSHLKSQ
;
A
#
# COMPACT_ATOMS: atom_id res chain seq x y z
N MET A 1 39.53 -33.38 -54.73
CA MET A 1 38.19 -32.91 -55.16
C MET A 1 37.20 -33.11 -54.02
N ARG A 2 36.56 -32.00 -53.61
CA ARG A 2 35.30 -31.85 -52.85
C ARG A 2 35.10 -32.59 -51.52
N ASN A 3 35.43 -31.85 -50.46
CA ASN A 3 34.70 -31.62 -49.21
C ASN A 3 33.25 -32.15 -49.16
N GLY A 4 32.99 -33.08 -48.23
CA GLY A 4 31.66 -33.52 -47.80
C GLY A 4 31.26 -32.82 -46.50
N VAL A 5 30.52 -31.72 -46.65
CA VAL A 5 29.93 -30.89 -45.59
C VAL A 5 28.68 -31.57 -45.05
N VAL A 6 28.75 -32.30 -43.93
CA VAL A 6 27.56 -32.62 -43.11
C VAL A 6 27.94 -32.87 -41.65
N LYS A 7 28.35 -31.84 -40.89
CA LYS A 7 28.47 -31.92 -39.43
C LYS A 7 28.17 -30.56 -38.80
N ASN A 8 26.93 -30.05 -38.91
CA ASN A 8 26.48 -28.88 -38.14
C ASN A 8 24.95 -28.71 -38.23
N LEU A 9 24.18 -29.78 -37.94
CA LEU A 9 22.71 -29.72 -37.91
C LEU A 9 22.11 -30.34 -36.64
N GLY A 10 22.87 -30.36 -35.53
CA GLY A 10 22.45 -31.00 -34.27
C GLY A 10 22.26 -30.04 -33.09
N TYR A 11 22.72 -28.78 -33.18
CA TYR A 11 22.78 -27.87 -32.04
C TYR A 11 21.72 -26.77 -32.03
N LEU A 12 20.81 -26.75 -33.00
CA LEU A 12 19.76 -25.71 -33.10
C LEU A 12 18.49 -26.04 -32.31
N LEU A 13 18.37 -27.25 -31.72
CA LEU A 13 17.16 -27.70 -31.02
C LEU A 13 17.27 -27.69 -29.48
N TRP A 14 18.42 -27.31 -28.91
CA TRP A 14 18.59 -27.14 -27.45
C TRP A 14 18.55 -25.67 -26.99
N GLY A 15 18.32 -24.72 -27.90
CA GLY A 15 18.30 -23.29 -27.60
C GLY A 15 16.91 -22.69 -27.36
N VAL A 16 15.84 -23.49 -27.40
CA VAL A 16 14.44 -22.98 -27.39
C VAL A 16 13.59 -23.73 -26.34
N SER A 17 14.04 -23.78 -25.10
CA SER A 17 13.20 -24.30 -23.99
C SER A 17 13.28 -23.50 -22.70
N LEU A 18 13.98 -22.36 -22.69
CA LEU A 18 13.83 -21.33 -21.68
C LEU A 18 12.81 -20.29 -22.16
N LEU A 19 11.61 -20.75 -22.52
CA LEU A 19 10.45 -19.87 -22.49
C LEU A 19 10.14 -19.66 -21.01
N ILE A 20 10.65 -18.54 -20.55
CA ILE A 20 10.47 -17.94 -19.25
C ILE A 20 8.98 -18.07 -18.89
N ASN A 21 8.68 -18.88 -17.87
CA ASN A 21 7.43 -18.78 -17.13
C ASN A 21 7.41 -17.39 -16.47
N GLN A 22 7.13 -16.33 -17.24
CA GLN A 22 6.68 -15.07 -16.69
C GLN A 22 5.27 -15.34 -16.19
N GLN A 23 5.18 -15.92 -15.00
CA GLN A 23 3.96 -15.87 -14.22
C GLN A 23 3.66 -14.39 -14.09
N VAL A 24 2.61 -13.95 -14.80
CA VAL A 24 1.98 -12.66 -14.57
C VAL A 24 1.43 -12.77 -13.16
N TYR A 25 2.25 -12.38 -12.17
CA TYR A 25 1.75 -12.10 -10.84
C TYR A 25 0.75 -10.97 -11.06
N ALA A 26 -0.54 -11.30 -11.02
CA ALA A 26 -1.59 -10.30 -11.03
C ALA A 26 -1.25 -9.34 -9.90
N THR A 27 -0.87 -8.10 -10.25
CA THR A 27 -0.56 -7.06 -9.28
C THR A 27 -1.77 -6.96 -8.37
N GLN A 28 -1.61 -7.40 -7.12
CA GLN A 28 -2.71 -7.33 -6.16
C GLN A 28 -3.07 -5.85 -6.01
N PRO A 29 -4.37 -5.51 -5.90
CA PRO A 29 -4.76 -4.11 -5.83
C PRO A 29 -4.17 -3.44 -4.60
N GLY A 30 -3.20 -2.55 -4.76
CA GLY A 30 -2.59 -1.79 -3.67
C GLY A 30 -3.22 -0.41 -3.48
N CYS A 31 -2.74 0.30 -2.47
CA CYS A 31 -2.97 1.73 -2.29
C CYS A 31 -1.70 2.50 -2.64
N THR A 32 -1.83 3.81 -2.85
CA THR A 32 -0.68 4.71 -3.02
C THR A 32 -0.68 5.78 -1.94
N TRP A 33 0.48 6.01 -1.34
CA TRP A 33 0.69 7.09 -0.37
C TRP A 33 2.00 7.81 -0.67
N GLN A 34 1.93 9.11 -0.94
CA GLN A 34 3.12 9.93 -1.27
C GLN A 34 3.99 9.36 -2.41
N GLY A 35 3.37 8.65 -3.35
CA GLY A 35 4.06 8.01 -4.48
C GLY A 35 4.61 6.61 -4.19
N GLU A 36 4.50 6.12 -2.96
CA GLU A 36 4.89 4.76 -2.57
C GLU A 36 3.68 3.80 -2.59
N GLU A 37 3.94 2.55 -2.98
CA GLU A 37 2.94 1.49 -2.96
C GLU A 37 2.76 0.97 -1.53
N VAL A 38 1.51 0.92 -1.07
CA VAL A 38 1.10 0.32 0.20
C VAL A 38 0.29 -0.93 -0.11
N LYS A 39 0.77 -2.10 0.34
CA LYS A 39 0.12 -3.37 0.05
C LYS A 39 -1.18 -3.52 0.87
N LEU A 40 -2.07 -4.37 0.40
CA LEU A 40 -3.27 -4.73 1.17
C LEU A 40 -2.89 -5.30 2.53
N GLY A 41 -3.57 -4.82 3.57
CA GLY A 41 -3.33 -5.18 4.96
C GLY A 41 -2.21 -4.39 5.63
N ASP A 42 -1.35 -3.70 4.87
CA ASP A 42 -0.34 -2.83 5.45
C ASP A 42 -0.98 -1.56 6.03
N SER A 43 -0.34 -1.03 7.07
CA SER A 43 -0.76 0.21 7.73
C SER A 43 0.37 1.22 7.72
N ILE A 44 0.03 2.49 7.53
CA ILE A 44 0.95 3.62 7.62
C ILE A 44 0.49 4.59 8.70
N TRP A 45 1.46 5.30 9.27
CA TRP A 45 1.20 6.42 10.18
C TRP A 45 1.06 7.71 9.38
N VAL A 46 0.02 8.49 9.67
CA VAL A 46 -0.25 9.78 9.04
C VAL A 46 -0.36 10.83 10.14
N GLU A 47 0.49 11.85 10.07
CA GLU A 47 0.42 12.98 11.00
C GLU A 47 -0.83 13.81 10.76
N ASP A 48 -1.50 14.21 11.84
CA ASP A 48 -2.62 15.14 11.78
C ASP A 48 -2.08 16.57 11.94
N PRO A 49 -2.14 17.43 10.90
CA PRO A 49 -1.55 18.76 10.95
C PRO A 49 -2.20 19.66 12.02
N VAL A 50 -3.48 19.44 12.35
CA VAL A 50 -4.20 20.22 13.36
C VAL A 50 -3.72 19.83 14.75
N ILE A 51 -3.63 18.53 15.04
CA ILE A 51 -3.15 18.04 16.34
C ILE A 51 -1.68 18.44 16.53
N VAL A 52 -0.85 18.29 15.50
CA VAL A 52 0.56 18.73 15.54
C VAL A 52 0.67 20.22 15.84
N ALA A 53 -0.14 21.07 15.19
CA ALA A 53 -0.13 22.51 15.43
C ALA A 53 -0.54 22.86 16.88
N ASN A 54 -1.62 22.25 17.36
CA ASN A 54 -2.12 22.46 18.72
C ASN A 54 -1.09 22.01 19.77
N SER A 55 -0.49 20.85 19.58
CA SER A 55 0.55 20.30 20.46
C SER A 55 1.78 21.20 20.52
N LYS A 56 2.23 21.72 19.37
CA LYS A 56 3.32 22.69 19.30
C LYS A 56 3.00 23.96 20.08
N ASN A 57 1.78 24.49 19.92
CA ASN A 57 1.36 25.71 20.63
C ASN A 57 1.29 25.50 22.15
N GLU A 58 0.75 24.36 22.59
CA GLU A 58 0.67 24.01 24.02
C GLU A 58 2.08 23.89 24.64
N LEU A 59 3.00 23.20 23.97
CA LEU A 59 4.37 23.06 24.46
C LEU A 59 5.11 24.42 24.48
N LYS A 60 4.90 25.29 23.49
CA LYS A 60 5.42 26.65 23.52
C LYS A 60 4.89 27.46 24.70
N GLN A 61 3.59 27.36 24.99
CA GLN A 61 2.97 28.04 26.14
C GLN A 61 3.52 27.53 27.48
N LYS A 62 3.95 26.27 27.53
CA LYS A 62 4.63 25.67 28.70
C LYS A 62 6.12 26.06 28.81
N GLY A 63 6.65 26.83 27.86
CA GLY A 63 8.03 27.33 27.89
C GLY A 63 9.09 26.35 27.39
N TYR A 64 8.69 25.28 26.68
CA TYR A 64 9.66 24.38 26.05
C TYR A 64 10.35 25.06 24.86
N ASP A 65 11.65 24.77 24.68
CA ASP A 65 12.41 25.22 23.52
C ASP A 65 12.03 24.46 22.23
N ASP A 66 12.35 25.04 21.07
CA ASP A 66 11.98 24.48 19.76
C ASP A 66 12.59 23.09 19.51
N ALA A 67 13.79 22.79 20.02
CA ALA A 67 14.43 21.49 19.83
C ALA A 67 13.68 20.39 20.62
N THR A 68 13.28 20.71 21.85
CA THR A 68 12.46 19.84 22.70
C THR A 68 11.07 19.63 22.11
N ILE A 69 10.44 20.69 21.57
CA ILE A 69 9.16 20.59 20.88
C ILE A 69 9.25 19.65 19.67
N GLN A 70 10.23 19.85 18.79
CA GLN A 70 10.39 19.02 17.60
C GLN A 70 10.65 17.56 17.96
N LYS A 71 11.49 17.31 18.97
CA LYS A 71 11.73 15.96 19.49
C LYS A 71 10.44 15.33 20.02
N THR A 72 9.62 16.10 20.74
CA THR A 72 8.36 15.62 21.32
C THR A 72 7.35 15.28 20.24
N ILE A 73 7.16 16.17 19.26
CA ILE A 73 6.23 15.94 18.13
C ILE A 73 6.66 14.73 17.30
N LYS A 74 7.95 14.56 17.02
CA LYS A 74 8.48 13.42 16.26
C LYS A 74 8.16 12.06 16.92
N HIS A 75 8.03 12.02 18.23
CA HIS A 75 7.74 10.81 19.01
C HIS A 75 6.31 10.79 19.56
N CYS A 76 5.44 11.67 19.07
CA CYS A 76 4.06 11.80 19.50
C CYS A 76 3.17 10.79 18.77
N ASP A 77 2.87 9.68 19.44
CA ASP A 77 1.98 8.60 18.98
C ASP A 77 0.49 8.97 18.98
N TRP A 78 0.15 10.16 19.45
CA TRP A 78 -1.21 10.73 19.43
C TRP A 78 -1.34 11.93 18.48
N CYS A 79 -0.26 12.36 17.82
CA CYS A 79 -0.26 13.50 16.88
C CYS A 79 -0.66 13.09 15.45
N GLY A 80 -1.45 12.03 15.31
CA GLY A 80 -1.81 11.45 14.03
C GLY A 80 -2.63 10.18 14.18
N PHE A 81 -2.77 9.47 13.07
CA PHE A 81 -3.58 8.27 12.99
C PHE A 81 -2.95 7.21 12.10
N ARG A 82 -3.36 5.96 12.31
CA ARG A 82 -3.02 4.86 11.42
C ARG A 82 -4.12 4.66 10.40
N VAL A 83 -3.73 4.65 9.13
CA VAL A 83 -4.57 4.18 8.03
C VAL A 83 -4.07 2.83 7.55
N GLU A 84 -4.99 1.97 7.18
CA GLU A 84 -4.75 0.65 6.60
C GLU A 84 -5.22 0.64 5.15
N CYS A 85 -4.46 -0.03 4.28
CA CYS A 85 -4.90 -0.29 2.92
C CYS A 85 -5.81 -1.52 2.91
N VAL A 86 -7.08 -1.34 2.56
CA VAL A 86 -8.07 -2.42 2.48
C VAL A 86 -8.59 -2.58 1.07
N ALA A 87 -9.07 -3.77 0.75
CA ALA A 87 -9.72 -4.05 -0.52
C ALA A 87 -11.07 -3.32 -0.56
N GLU A 88 -11.27 -2.48 -1.57
CA GLU A 88 -12.60 -2.02 -1.94
C GLU A 88 -13.30 -3.13 -2.73
N ILE A 89 -14.46 -3.49 -2.23
CA ILE A 89 -15.29 -4.55 -2.77
C ILE A 89 -16.51 -3.92 -3.42
N ALA A 90 -16.77 -4.26 -4.68
CA ALA A 90 -17.98 -3.88 -5.39
C ALA A 90 -18.84 -5.10 -5.70
N LEU A 91 -20.14 -4.83 -5.87
CA LEU A 91 -21.09 -5.82 -6.35
C LEU A 91 -21.01 -5.88 -7.87
N ASN A 92 -20.90 -7.08 -8.41
CA ASN A 92 -21.01 -7.33 -9.84
C ASN A 92 -22.48 -7.59 -10.18
N GLU A 93 -23.17 -6.58 -10.70
CA GLU A 93 -24.58 -6.66 -11.07
C GLU A 93 -24.87 -7.66 -12.20
N ASN A 94 -23.84 -8.09 -12.94
CA ASN A 94 -23.94 -9.04 -14.04
C ASN A 94 -23.51 -10.47 -13.63
N ALA A 95 -23.33 -10.74 -12.34
CA ALA A 95 -22.88 -12.04 -11.87
C ALA A 95 -23.89 -13.14 -12.22
N THR A 96 -23.44 -14.14 -12.98
CA THR A 96 -24.25 -15.31 -13.35
C THR A 96 -23.97 -16.52 -12.44
N GLN A 97 -22.95 -16.43 -11.59
CA GLN A 97 -22.53 -17.47 -10.65
C GLN A 97 -22.33 -16.88 -9.25
N ALA A 98 -22.58 -17.68 -8.22
CA ALA A 98 -22.51 -17.25 -6.81
C ALA A 98 -21.11 -16.73 -6.40
N GLY A 99 -20.05 -17.17 -7.08
CA GLY A 99 -18.67 -16.72 -6.82
C GLY A 99 -18.31 -15.35 -7.43
N ASP A 100 -19.10 -14.86 -8.39
CA ASP A 100 -18.77 -13.66 -9.17
C ASP A 100 -19.50 -12.41 -8.68
N ILE A 101 -20.38 -12.53 -7.68
CA ILE A 101 -21.21 -11.44 -7.14
C ILE A 101 -20.35 -10.34 -6.54
N VAL A 102 -19.15 -10.69 -6.08
CA VAL A 102 -18.26 -9.82 -5.33
C VAL A 102 -16.94 -9.70 -6.09
N SER A 103 -16.61 -8.48 -6.53
CA SER A 103 -15.35 -8.20 -7.21
C SER A 103 -14.49 -7.24 -6.38
N GLN A 104 -13.20 -7.52 -6.33
CA GLN A 104 -12.23 -6.59 -5.76
C GLN A 104 -11.86 -5.57 -6.84
N VAL A 105 -12.09 -4.29 -6.56
CA VAL A 105 -11.94 -3.22 -7.56
C VAL A 105 -10.60 -2.51 -7.42
N LYS A 106 -10.22 -2.13 -6.20
CA LYS A 106 -8.97 -1.41 -5.90
C LYS A 106 -8.61 -1.49 -4.41
N GLY A 107 -7.43 -1.00 -4.04
CA GLY A 107 -7.10 -0.69 -2.64
C GLY A 107 -7.60 0.70 -2.25
N VAL A 108 -8.11 0.85 -1.03
CA VAL A 108 -8.47 2.14 -0.42
C VAL A 108 -7.85 2.29 0.96
N MET A 109 -7.35 3.49 1.27
CA MET A 109 -6.81 3.83 2.59
C MET A 109 -7.96 4.22 3.52
N VAL A 110 -8.10 3.52 4.64
CA VAL A 110 -9.13 3.79 5.65
C VAL A 110 -8.49 3.88 7.04
N LEU A 111 -9.12 4.57 7.99
CA LEU A 111 -8.69 4.52 9.38
C LEU A 111 -8.74 3.09 9.89
N ASN A 112 -7.63 2.60 10.45
CA ASN A 112 -7.59 1.28 11.04
C ASN A 112 -8.52 1.21 12.27
N ARG A 113 -8.77 0.00 12.77
CA ARG A 113 -9.72 -0.19 13.89
C ARG A 113 -9.41 0.66 15.12
N TYR A 114 -8.14 0.84 15.46
CA TYR A 114 -7.72 1.55 16.68
C TYR A 114 -7.87 3.06 16.52
N SER A 115 -7.44 3.61 15.39
CA SER A 115 -7.63 5.02 15.09
C SER A 115 -9.12 5.34 14.94
N ARG A 116 -9.91 4.48 14.30
CA ARG A 116 -11.35 4.68 14.19
C ARG A 116 -12.06 4.75 15.54
N ASP A 117 -11.65 3.91 16.49
CA ASP A 117 -12.17 3.93 17.86
C ASP A 117 -11.79 5.24 18.58
N PHE A 118 -10.51 5.61 18.52
CA PHE A 118 -10.02 6.87 19.08
C PHE A 118 -10.77 8.08 18.52
N TYR A 119 -10.96 8.15 17.20
CA TYR A 119 -11.63 9.26 16.50
C TYR A 119 -13.15 9.10 16.40
N SER A 120 -13.75 8.08 17.01
CA SER A 120 -15.20 7.82 16.92
C SER A 120 -16.03 8.98 17.48
N HIS A 121 -15.52 9.65 18.51
CA HIS A 121 -16.15 10.81 19.16
C HIS A 121 -16.17 12.07 18.30
N LEU A 122 -15.39 12.13 17.21
CA LEU A 122 -15.40 13.26 16.28
C LEU A 122 -16.50 13.18 15.21
N LYS A 123 -17.25 12.07 15.16
CA LYS A 123 -18.40 11.92 14.25
C LYS A 123 -19.63 12.67 14.77
N SER A 124 -19.56 13.99 14.80
CA SER A 124 -20.75 14.83 14.95
C SER A 124 -20.49 16.21 14.37
N GLN A 125 -20.74 16.36 13.07
CA GLN A 125 -21.23 17.58 12.41
C GLN A 125 -21.59 17.29 10.96
#